data_AF-A0A521BPY0-F1
#
_entry.id   AF-A0A521BPY0-F1
#
_cell.length_a   1.000
_cell.length_b   1.000
_cell.length_c   1.000
_cell.angle_alpha   90.00
_cell.angle_beta   90.00
_cell.angle_gamma   90.00
#
_symmetry.space_group_name_H-M   'P 1'
#
loop_
_entity.id
_entity.type
_entity.pdbx_description
1 polymer ?
#
loop_
_entity_poly.entity_id
_entity_poly.type
_entity_poly.pdbx_seq_one_letter_code
_entity_poly.pdbx_strand_id
1 'polypeptide(L)'
;MPATVGRNDPCPCGSGNKYKKCCERVVAIQSAEQIRVERLRKTKYRLLMELNEWFEQVCSNALDGKWSFQFKESLQLSLQEPIPSRFSHAYRFWLLFDAPCYRGQRPVECWRKQMVRRSSEEQQIAKKLSEIYLCCYEVADLDKEHVLLRSMVKGTEFTVQMKESVQTGMLLFARLSSLMDRYELFGPYTFFGEKVRGKLQMYLKKQQKEWELNREYWQQNGLHVLGWSIERAQEMERRECPKTVDQESQSEISDLQNEWIHLPTLPNAEAFLPDEVEQHFDLFQATFVKNFQSKTQELYVRSLNLLKEYISSHFGKRFTWSLFNRSVLSHLFGVWYVDNGKGGIVQSRIFLNTLKGLFQWIRDEGICDFYSTFTPVYLECIQMLPLSYEVKQWLCENCGLQDHSISTDSGVFKLSVSSVKTRLKVKDQWIPLQASVRGLPTTWLDHRFWLKGKISIQSQTVYLVAVEAVYPCLSVSEEL
;
A
#
# COMPACT_ATOMS: atom_id res chain seq x y z
N MET A 1 38.03 6.12 15.16
CA MET A 1 38.24 4.89 14.37
C MET A 1 38.70 3.81 15.34
N PRO A 2 38.03 2.65 15.50
CA PRO A 2 38.52 1.62 16.41
C PRO A 2 39.75 0.93 15.79
N ALA A 3 40.74 0.60 16.63
CA ALA A 3 42.01 0.02 16.23
C ALA A 3 41.82 -1.28 15.43
N THR A 4 42.40 -1.36 14.24
CA THR A 4 42.40 -2.57 13.41
C THR A 4 43.30 -3.62 14.04
N VAL A 5 42.71 -4.61 14.69
CA VAL A 5 43.40 -5.79 15.25
C VAL A 5 44.22 -6.47 14.15
N GLY A 6 45.51 -6.73 14.39
CA GLY A 6 46.39 -7.37 13.42
C GLY A 6 46.02 -8.84 13.21
N ARG A 7 46.17 -9.35 11.98
CA ARG A 7 45.80 -10.75 11.60
C ARG A 7 46.40 -11.84 12.49
N ASN A 8 47.56 -11.60 13.09
CA ASN A 8 48.26 -12.55 13.95
C ASN A 8 48.01 -12.35 15.45
N ASP A 9 47.31 -11.29 15.84
CA ASP A 9 47.03 -10.95 17.24
C ASP A 9 45.99 -11.91 17.84
N PRO A 10 45.93 -12.08 19.17
CA PRO A 10 44.88 -12.85 19.81
C PRO A 10 43.50 -12.24 19.48
N CYS A 11 42.50 -13.08 19.13
CA CYS A 11 41.19 -12.54 18.77
C CYS A 11 40.54 -11.85 19.98
N PRO A 12 39.99 -10.62 19.82
CA PRO A 12 39.27 -9.90 20.88
C PRO A 12 38.01 -10.60 21.41
N CYS A 13 37.56 -11.71 20.80
CA CYS A 13 36.44 -12.50 21.32
C CYS A 13 36.78 -13.34 22.56
N GLY A 14 38.03 -13.31 23.03
CA GLY A 14 38.45 -14.06 24.22
C GLY A 14 38.75 -15.54 23.98
N SER A 15 38.75 -16.01 22.73
CA SER A 15 39.00 -17.44 22.40
C SER A 15 40.46 -17.89 22.53
N GLY A 16 41.40 -16.97 22.78
CA GLY A 16 42.84 -17.26 22.83
C GLY A 16 43.51 -17.58 21.48
N ASN A 17 42.73 -17.73 20.39
CA ASN A 17 43.24 -18.04 19.06
C ASN A 17 43.66 -16.78 18.28
N LYS A 18 44.60 -16.92 17.32
CA LYS A 18 44.96 -15.81 16.40
C LYS A 18 43.75 -15.35 15.59
N TYR A 19 43.57 -14.03 15.40
CA TYR A 19 42.43 -13.41 14.71
C TYR A 19 42.11 -14.07 13.36
N LYS A 20 43.14 -14.33 12.53
CA LYS A 20 43.02 -15.01 11.22
C LYS A 20 42.51 -16.45 11.24
N LYS A 21 42.59 -17.12 12.40
CA LYS A 21 42.11 -18.50 12.58
C LYS A 21 40.76 -18.55 13.31
N CYS A 22 40.27 -17.41 13.79
CA CYS A 22 39.06 -17.30 14.58
C CYS A 22 38.08 -16.34 13.89
N CYS A 23 37.91 -15.15 14.44
CA CYS A 23 36.89 -14.18 14.06
C CYS A 23 36.99 -13.71 12.60
N GLU A 24 38.19 -13.60 12.02
CA GLU A 24 38.36 -13.25 10.60
C GLU A 24 37.75 -14.31 9.67
N ARG A 25 37.90 -15.60 10.00
CA ARG A 25 37.27 -16.70 9.25
C ARG A 25 35.76 -16.69 9.43
N VAL A 26 35.28 -16.43 10.64
CA VAL A 26 33.83 -16.33 10.92
C VAL A 26 33.21 -15.19 10.10
N VAL A 27 33.85 -14.02 10.07
CA VAL A 27 33.42 -12.87 9.26
C VAL A 27 33.49 -13.18 7.76
N ALA A 28 34.54 -13.88 7.30
CA ALA A 28 34.66 -14.31 5.90
C ALA A 28 33.60 -15.37 5.50
N ILE A 29 33.20 -16.25 6.42
CA ILE A 29 32.13 -17.23 6.20
C ILE A 29 30.78 -16.51 6.16
N GLN A 30 30.51 -15.60 7.10
CA GLN A 30 29.27 -14.79 7.13
C GLN A 30 29.11 -13.94 5.87
N SER A 31 30.19 -13.32 5.39
CA SER A 31 30.16 -12.53 4.15
C SER A 31 29.95 -13.41 2.91
N ALA A 32 30.60 -14.59 2.85
CA ALA A 32 30.37 -15.56 1.78
C ALA A 32 28.93 -16.10 1.78
N GLU A 33 28.35 -16.34 2.96
CA GLU A 33 26.96 -16.78 3.12
C GLU A 33 25.98 -15.68 2.67
N GLN A 34 26.20 -14.42 3.07
CA GLN A 34 25.39 -13.29 2.59
C GLN A 34 25.44 -13.15 1.05
N ILE A 35 26.62 -13.27 0.45
CA ILE A 35 26.79 -13.24 -1.00
C ILE A 35 26.03 -14.40 -1.67
N ARG A 36 26.06 -15.60 -1.07
CA ARG A 36 25.31 -16.76 -1.55
C ARG A 36 23.81 -16.56 -1.46
N VAL A 37 23.31 -16.04 -0.33
CA VAL A 37 21.90 -15.71 -0.11
C VAL A 37 21.42 -14.70 -1.16
N GLU A 38 22.19 -13.64 -1.40
CA GLU A 38 21.84 -12.61 -2.37
C GLU A 38 21.84 -13.16 -3.81
N ARG A 39 22.81 -14.02 -4.15
CA ARG A 39 22.83 -14.71 -5.44
C ARG A 39 21.60 -15.60 -5.63
N LEU A 40 21.25 -16.42 -4.63
CA LEU A 40 20.06 -17.27 -4.67
C LEU A 40 18.78 -16.45 -4.78
N ARG A 41 18.71 -15.31 -4.07
CA ARG A 41 17.57 -14.38 -4.13
C ARG A 41 17.44 -13.76 -5.52
N LYS A 42 18.53 -13.31 -6.15
CA LYS A 42 18.54 -12.81 -7.54
C LYS A 42 18.08 -13.87 -8.53
N THR A 43 18.57 -15.10 -8.41
CA THR A 43 18.14 -16.22 -9.25
C THR A 43 16.65 -16.53 -9.03
N LYS A 44 16.16 -16.52 -7.79
CA LYS A 44 14.74 -16.69 -7.44
C LYS A 44 13.86 -15.64 -8.12
N TYR A 45 14.24 -14.36 -8.08
CA TYR A 45 13.49 -13.29 -8.73
C TYR A 45 13.49 -13.41 -10.26
N ARG A 46 14.64 -13.74 -10.87
CA ARG A 46 14.71 -13.99 -12.32
C ARG A 46 13.77 -15.12 -12.74
N LEU A 47 13.82 -16.24 -12.02
CA LEU A 47 12.95 -17.39 -12.26
C LEU A 47 11.47 -17.07 -12.07
N LEU A 48 11.12 -16.22 -11.10
CA LEU A 48 9.76 -15.74 -10.91
C LEU A 48 9.26 -14.89 -12.11
N MET A 49 10.12 -14.01 -12.64
CA MET A 49 9.81 -13.23 -13.84
C MET A 49 9.63 -14.14 -15.06
N GLU A 50 10.53 -15.12 -15.26
CA GLU A 50 10.40 -16.12 -16.34
C GLU A 50 9.10 -16.94 -16.21
N LEU A 51 8.68 -17.31 -15.00
CA LEU A 51 7.40 -17.98 -14.76
C LEU A 51 6.21 -17.07 -15.11
N ASN A 52 6.29 -15.79 -14.75
CA ASN A 52 5.24 -14.82 -15.05
C ASN A 52 5.08 -14.61 -16.56
N GLU A 53 6.18 -14.37 -17.27
CA GLU A 53 6.23 -14.22 -18.72
C GLU A 53 5.75 -15.48 -19.45
N TRP A 54 6.23 -16.66 -19.03
CA TRP A 54 5.79 -17.93 -19.57
C TRP A 54 4.27 -18.10 -19.41
N PHE A 55 3.73 -17.77 -18.24
CA PHE A 55 2.30 -17.84 -18.02
C PHE A 55 1.53 -16.87 -18.91
N GLU A 56 2.01 -15.64 -19.11
CA GLU A 56 1.35 -14.68 -20.02
C GLU A 56 1.34 -15.19 -21.47
N GLN A 57 2.44 -15.79 -21.93
CA GLN A 57 2.52 -16.36 -23.28
C GLN A 57 1.58 -17.55 -23.47
N VAL A 58 1.46 -18.40 -22.45
CA VAL A 58 0.76 -19.69 -22.57
C VAL A 58 -0.71 -19.61 -22.15
N CYS A 59 -1.07 -18.67 -21.25
CA CYS A 59 -2.41 -18.55 -20.69
C CYS A 59 -3.17 -17.29 -21.13
N SER A 60 -2.61 -16.43 -22.00
CA SER A 60 -3.25 -15.18 -22.47
C SER A 60 -4.62 -15.38 -23.13
N ASN A 61 -4.92 -16.57 -23.64
CA ASN A 61 -6.23 -16.90 -24.25
C ASN A 61 -7.03 -17.96 -23.46
N ALA A 62 -6.48 -18.52 -22.38
CA ALA A 62 -7.02 -19.72 -21.72
C ALA A 62 -7.52 -19.50 -20.27
N LEU A 63 -7.40 -18.28 -19.74
CA LEU A 63 -8.06 -17.93 -18.48
C LEU A 63 -9.53 -17.66 -18.75
N ASP A 64 -10.31 -18.74 -18.84
CA ASP A 64 -11.76 -18.66 -18.84
C ASP A 64 -12.22 -17.78 -17.67
N GLY A 65 -13.31 -17.02 -17.87
CA GLY A 65 -13.97 -16.23 -16.82
C GLY A 65 -14.28 -17.03 -15.55
N LYS A 66 -14.26 -18.37 -15.64
CA LYS A 66 -14.29 -19.33 -14.54
C LYS A 66 -13.30 -19.00 -13.41
N TRP A 67 -12.03 -18.75 -13.68
CA TRP A 67 -11.04 -18.54 -12.60
C TRP A 67 -11.22 -17.19 -11.92
N SER A 68 -11.63 -16.18 -12.68
CA SER A 68 -12.04 -14.89 -12.13
C SER A 68 -13.28 -15.04 -11.24
N PHE A 69 -14.27 -15.82 -11.69
CA PHE A 69 -15.46 -16.14 -10.91
C PHE A 69 -15.10 -16.87 -9.60
N GLN A 70 -14.32 -17.94 -9.66
CA GLN A 70 -13.91 -18.70 -8.49
C GLN A 70 -13.10 -17.87 -7.49
N PHE A 71 -12.23 -16.99 -7.97
CA PHE A 71 -11.50 -16.06 -7.10
C PHE A 71 -12.44 -15.10 -6.38
N LYS A 72 -13.39 -14.50 -7.11
CA LYS A 72 -14.40 -13.60 -6.56
C LYS A 72 -15.30 -14.29 -5.56
N GLU A 73 -15.79 -15.49 -5.89
CA GLU A 73 -16.60 -16.31 -4.99
C GLU A 73 -15.84 -16.67 -3.71
N SER A 74 -14.58 -17.11 -3.83
CA SER A 74 -13.75 -17.48 -2.67
C SER A 74 -13.47 -16.32 -1.72
N LEU A 75 -13.33 -15.10 -2.24
CA LEU A 75 -13.13 -13.87 -1.46
C LEU A 75 -14.42 -13.09 -1.20
N GLN A 76 -15.57 -13.62 -1.61
CA GLN A 76 -16.90 -13.01 -1.45
C GLN A 76 -17.00 -11.60 -2.06
N LEU A 77 -16.34 -11.42 -3.21
CA LEU A 77 -16.41 -10.20 -4.00
C LEU A 77 -17.65 -10.20 -4.90
N SER A 78 -18.09 -9.01 -5.32
CA SER A 78 -19.19 -8.87 -6.28
C SER A 78 -18.90 -9.64 -7.57
N LEU A 79 -19.75 -10.61 -7.90
CA LEU A 79 -19.58 -11.47 -9.08
C LEU A 79 -19.79 -10.72 -10.40
N GLN A 80 -20.58 -9.63 -10.38
CA GLN A 80 -20.87 -8.81 -11.55
C GLN A 80 -19.76 -7.79 -11.84
N GLU A 81 -19.00 -7.41 -10.83
CA GLU A 81 -17.90 -6.46 -10.96
C GLU A 81 -16.58 -7.16 -11.34
N PRO A 82 -15.65 -6.43 -11.98
CA PRO A 82 -14.28 -6.91 -12.15
C PRO A 82 -13.59 -7.05 -10.78
N ILE A 83 -12.55 -7.87 -10.72
CA ILE A 83 -11.72 -8.00 -9.52
C ILE A 83 -11.14 -6.61 -9.18
N PRO A 84 -11.33 -6.08 -7.95
CA PRO A 84 -10.79 -4.78 -7.56
C PRO A 84 -9.26 -4.75 -7.68
N SER A 85 -8.70 -3.61 -8.07
CA SER A 85 -7.25 -3.46 -8.31
C SER A 85 -6.38 -3.86 -7.12
N ARG A 86 -6.84 -3.62 -5.89
CA ARG A 86 -6.17 -4.07 -4.64
C ARG A 86 -5.94 -5.59 -4.58
N PHE A 87 -6.75 -6.38 -5.28
CA PHE A 87 -6.63 -7.83 -5.35
C PHE A 87 -5.91 -8.32 -6.60
N SER A 88 -5.50 -7.45 -7.54
CA SER A 88 -4.83 -7.86 -8.78
C SER A 88 -3.56 -8.68 -8.51
N HIS A 89 -2.72 -8.24 -7.57
CA HIS A 89 -1.52 -9.00 -7.17
C HIS A 89 -1.88 -10.33 -6.49
N ALA A 90 -2.88 -10.33 -5.61
CA ALA A 90 -3.33 -11.55 -4.93
C ALA A 90 -3.91 -12.57 -5.92
N TYR A 91 -4.68 -12.09 -6.89
CA TYR A 91 -5.23 -12.90 -7.99
C TYR A 91 -4.12 -13.49 -8.86
N ARG A 92 -3.13 -12.67 -9.25
CA ARG A 92 -1.99 -13.13 -10.06
C ARG A 92 -1.19 -14.22 -9.34
N PHE A 93 -0.88 -14.03 -8.06
CA PHE A 93 -0.16 -15.03 -7.27
C PHE A 93 -0.98 -16.30 -7.06
N TRP A 94 -2.29 -16.16 -6.80
CA TRP A 94 -3.19 -17.31 -6.69
C TRP A 94 -3.20 -18.14 -7.98
N LEU A 95 -3.28 -17.49 -9.15
CA LEU A 95 -3.21 -18.19 -10.43
C LEU A 95 -1.89 -18.94 -10.62
N LEU A 96 -0.75 -18.33 -10.27
CA LEU A 96 0.57 -18.95 -10.50
C LEU A 96 0.86 -20.14 -9.56
N PHE A 97 0.46 -20.03 -8.29
CA PHE A 97 0.94 -20.91 -7.22
C PHE A 97 -0.11 -21.84 -6.63
N ASP A 98 -1.40 -21.53 -6.73
CA ASP A 98 -2.45 -22.23 -6.00
C ASP A 98 -3.50 -22.82 -6.96
N ALA A 99 -4.00 -22.03 -7.91
CA ALA A 99 -5.07 -22.45 -8.82
C ALA A 99 -4.57 -23.47 -9.87
N PRO A 100 -5.26 -24.61 -10.06
CA PRO A 100 -4.93 -25.57 -11.12
C PRO A 100 -5.46 -25.11 -12.49
N CYS A 101 -5.11 -23.89 -12.90
CA CYS A 101 -5.69 -23.18 -14.04
C CYS A 101 -5.08 -23.53 -15.40
N TYR A 102 -4.00 -24.31 -15.44
CA TYR A 102 -3.35 -24.70 -16.69
C TYR A 102 -3.31 -26.22 -16.84
N ARG A 103 -4.13 -26.77 -17.75
CA ARG A 103 -4.29 -28.22 -18.00
C ARG A 103 -4.64 -29.02 -16.72
N GLY A 104 -5.44 -28.42 -15.83
CA GLY A 104 -5.81 -29.01 -14.54
C GLY A 104 -4.66 -29.10 -13.53
N GLN A 105 -3.54 -28.42 -13.77
CA GLN A 105 -2.37 -28.37 -12.90
C GLN A 105 -2.00 -26.92 -12.59
N ARG A 106 -1.22 -26.74 -11.52
CA ARG A 106 -0.75 -25.41 -11.13
C ARG A 106 0.30 -24.93 -12.13
N PRO A 107 0.24 -23.68 -12.62
CA PRO A 107 1.18 -23.17 -13.61
C PRO A 107 2.64 -23.37 -13.23
N VAL A 108 3.00 -23.10 -11.97
CA VAL A 108 4.37 -23.30 -11.46
C VAL A 108 4.86 -24.75 -11.62
N GLU A 109 3.98 -25.75 -11.52
CA GLU A 109 4.34 -27.16 -11.69
C GLU A 109 4.58 -27.51 -13.16
N CYS A 110 3.72 -26.99 -14.04
CA CYS A 110 3.84 -27.15 -15.48
C CYS A 110 5.11 -26.48 -16.02
N TRP A 111 5.40 -25.28 -15.55
CA TRP A 111 6.61 -24.54 -15.88
C TRP A 111 7.87 -25.25 -15.37
N ARG A 112 7.85 -25.77 -14.14
CA ARG A 112 8.98 -26.54 -13.57
C ARG A 112 9.37 -27.72 -14.45
N LYS A 113 8.41 -28.41 -15.10
CA LYS A 113 8.69 -29.54 -16.01
C LYS A 113 9.51 -29.13 -17.24
N GLN A 114 9.54 -27.84 -17.60
CA GLN A 114 10.34 -27.32 -18.71
C GLN A 114 11.79 -27.02 -18.29
N MET A 115 12.09 -27.03 -16.99
CA MET A 115 13.40 -26.67 -16.43
C MET A 115 14.42 -27.81 -16.39
N VAL A 116 14.13 -28.96 -16.99
CA VAL A 116 14.99 -30.16 -16.94
C VAL A 116 16.39 -29.94 -17.53
N ARG A 117 16.54 -28.99 -18.47
CA ARG A 117 17.82 -28.66 -19.12
C ARG A 117 18.59 -27.50 -18.46
N ARG A 118 18.09 -26.94 -17.36
CA ARG A 118 18.72 -25.82 -16.63
C ARG A 118 19.73 -26.32 -15.61
N SER A 119 20.45 -25.40 -14.96
CA SER A 119 21.41 -25.72 -13.90
C SER A 119 20.74 -26.39 -12.69
N SER A 120 21.50 -27.18 -11.92
CA SER A 120 20.98 -27.85 -10.72
C SER A 120 20.44 -26.87 -9.66
N GLU A 121 21.05 -25.69 -9.54
CA GLU A 121 20.62 -24.59 -8.66
C GLU A 121 19.24 -24.07 -9.07
N GLU A 122 19.03 -23.80 -10.37
CA GLU A 122 17.73 -23.33 -10.88
C GLU A 122 16.64 -24.38 -10.74
N GLN A 123 16.95 -25.66 -10.99
CA GLN A 123 16.00 -26.76 -10.80
C GLN A 123 15.56 -26.89 -9.33
N GLN A 124 16.48 -26.72 -8.38
CA GLN A 124 16.16 -26.72 -6.94
C GLN A 124 15.28 -25.54 -6.55
N ILE A 125 15.56 -24.33 -7.06
CA ILE A 125 14.74 -23.15 -6.79
C ILE A 125 13.34 -23.32 -7.40
N ALA A 126 13.24 -23.81 -8.64
CA ALA A 126 11.95 -24.08 -9.29
C ALA A 126 11.14 -25.14 -8.55
N LYS A 127 11.79 -26.18 -7.99
CA LYS A 127 11.16 -27.15 -7.10
C LYS A 127 10.60 -26.47 -5.85
N LYS A 128 11.40 -25.66 -5.16
CA LYS A 128 10.96 -24.89 -3.98
C LYS A 128 9.81 -23.93 -4.29
N LEU A 129 9.81 -23.27 -5.45
CA LEU A 129 8.70 -22.43 -5.90
C LEU A 129 7.40 -23.23 -6.09
N SER A 130 7.48 -24.46 -6.63
CA SER A 130 6.32 -25.34 -6.76
C SER A 130 5.79 -25.86 -5.41
N GLU A 131 6.59 -25.75 -4.36
CA GLU A 131 6.22 -26.12 -3.00
C GLU A 131 5.42 -25.04 -2.28
N ILE A 132 5.44 -23.80 -2.76
CA ILE A 132 4.73 -22.66 -2.19
C ILE A 132 3.20 -22.84 -2.35
N TYR A 133 2.46 -22.46 -1.31
CA TYR A 133 0.99 -22.39 -1.28
C TYR A 133 0.53 -21.42 -0.20
N LEU A 134 -0.68 -20.89 -0.34
CA LEU A 134 -1.30 -20.03 0.67
C LEU A 134 -1.70 -20.84 1.91
N CYS A 135 -1.28 -20.39 3.08
CA CYS A 135 -1.60 -21.04 4.35
C CYS A 135 -1.88 -20.02 5.45
N CYS A 136 -2.58 -20.45 6.49
CA CYS A 136 -2.77 -19.70 7.72
C CYS A 136 -1.74 -20.11 8.79
N TYR A 137 -1.15 -19.12 9.44
CA TYR A 137 -0.20 -19.26 10.53
C TYR A 137 -0.66 -18.45 11.74
N GLU A 138 -0.37 -18.95 12.93
CA GLU A 138 -0.51 -18.20 14.17
C GLU A 138 0.84 -17.58 14.54
N VAL A 139 0.84 -16.32 14.97
CA VAL A 139 2.01 -15.66 15.56
C VAL A 139 2.20 -16.22 16.96
N ALA A 140 3.12 -17.16 17.11
CA ALA A 140 3.36 -17.88 18.36
C ALA A 140 4.30 -17.12 19.30
N ASP A 141 5.32 -16.46 18.76
CA ASP A 141 6.30 -15.70 19.54
C ASP A 141 6.96 -14.59 18.71
N LEU A 142 7.51 -13.60 19.40
CA LEU A 142 8.13 -12.40 18.85
C LEU A 142 9.53 -12.19 19.45
N ASP A 143 10.54 -12.16 18.59
CA ASP A 143 11.88 -11.66 18.91
C ASP A 143 12.09 -10.31 18.20
N LYS A 144 13.13 -9.55 18.58
CA LYS A 144 13.40 -8.18 18.14
C LYS A 144 13.37 -7.95 16.62
N GLU A 145 13.68 -8.98 15.82
CA GLU A 145 13.60 -8.93 14.34
C GLU A 145 12.94 -10.16 13.69
N HIS A 146 12.55 -11.16 14.48
CA HIS A 146 12.06 -12.45 13.96
C HIS A 146 10.71 -12.79 14.58
N VAL A 147 9.81 -13.31 13.74
CA VAL A 147 8.48 -13.76 14.14
C VAL A 147 8.43 -15.27 14.01
N LEU A 148 8.00 -15.94 15.07
CA LEU A 148 7.76 -17.38 15.06
C LEU A 148 6.32 -17.64 14.62
N LEU A 149 6.17 -18.21 13.42
CA LEU A 149 4.88 -18.55 12.82
C LEU A 149 4.61 -20.04 13.00
N ARG A 150 3.51 -20.39 13.67
CA ARG A 150 3.06 -21.78 13.81
C ARG A 150 1.98 -22.08 12.79
N SER A 151 2.22 -23.07 11.93
CA SER A 151 1.25 -23.47 10.92
C SER A 151 0.05 -24.18 11.53
N MET A 152 -1.14 -23.80 11.07
CA MET A 152 -2.41 -24.45 11.46
C MET A 152 -2.61 -25.85 10.84
N VAL A 153 -1.71 -26.29 9.96
CA VAL A 153 -1.75 -27.60 9.25
C VAL A 153 -1.20 -28.72 10.15
N LYS A 154 0.01 -28.53 10.68
CA LYS A 154 0.76 -29.57 11.42
C LYS A 154 1.39 -29.08 12.72
N GLY A 155 1.17 -27.81 13.10
CA GLY A 155 1.86 -27.18 14.22
C GLY A 155 3.36 -26.95 13.96
N THR A 156 3.82 -27.12 12.72
CA THR A 156 5.22 -26.82 12.33
C THR A 156 5.49 -25.34 12.47
N GLU A 157 6.65 -25.01 13.02
CA GLU A 157 7.05 -23.64 13.31
C GLU A 157 8.04 -23.13 12.26
N PHE A 158 7.87 -21.87 11.88
CA PHE A 158 8.66 -21.18 10.87
C PHE A 158 9.13 -19.84 11.41
N THR A 159 10.43 -19.62 11.41
CA THR A 159 11.00 -18.33 11.77
C THR A 159 11.11 -17.45 10.53
N VAL A 160 10.46 -16.29 10.56
CA VAL A 160 10.41 -15.34 9.44
C VAL A 160 10.83 -13.96 9.91
N GLN A 161 11.61 -13.25 9.10
CA GLN A 161 11.96 -11.86 9.38
C GLN A 161 10.82 -10.96 8.91
N MET A 162 10.26 -10.15 9.81
CA MET A 162 9.18 -9.20 9.50
C MET A 162 9.53 -7.81 10.06
N LYS A 163 9.15 -6.76 9.32
CA LYS A 163 9.38 -5.36 9.73
C LYS A 163 8.14 -4.68 10.32
N GLU A 164 7.01 -5.38 10.28
CA GLU A 164 5.70 -4.86 10.70
C GLU A 164 5.43 -5.24 12.14
N SER A 165 4.76 -4.35 12.88
CA SER A 165 4.35 -4.61 14.25
C SER A 165 3.22 -5.64 14.29
N VAL A 166 3.58 -6.91 14.50
CA VAL A 166 2.64 -8.01 14.77
C VAL A 166 2.59 -8.32 16.26
N GLN A 167 1.46 -8.81 16.74
CA GLN A 167 1.27 -9.23 18.13
C GLN A 167 1.09 -10.75 18.22
N THR A 168 1.56 -11.34 19.32
CA THR A 168 1.33 -12.75 19.62
C THR A 168 -0.17 -13.05 19.63
N GLY A 169 -0.57 -14.17 19.03
CA GLY A 169 -1.99 -14.57 18.89
C GLY A 169 -2.68 -14.04 17.62
N MET A 170 -2.05 -13.15 16.85
CA MET A 170 -2.53 -12.76 15.52
C MET A 170 -2.47 -13.93 14.55
N LEU A 171 -3.37 -13.92 13.57
CA LEU A 171 -3.38 -14.86 12.45
C LEU A 171 -2.78 -14.20 11.22
N LEU A 172 -1.95 -14.93 10.49
CA LEU A 172 -1.31 -14.48 9.25
C LEU A 172 -1.64 -15.46 8.11
N PHE A 173 -2.26 -14.95 7.06
CA PHE A 173 -2.40 -15.66 5.80
C PHE A 173 -1.28 -15.24 4.87
N ALA A 174 -0.38 -16.17 4.57
CA ALA A 174 0.80 -15.89 3.77
C ALA A 174 1.26 -17.13 3.00
N ARG A 175 2.14 -16.89 2.02
CA ARG A 175 2.95 -17.92 1.36
C ARG A 175 4.37 -17.79 1.90
N LEU A 176 4.97 -18.91 2.28
CA LEU A 176 6.35 -18.94 2.76
C LEU A 176 7.27 -19.54 1.71
N SER A 177 8.43 -18.91 1.50
CA SER A 177 9.49 -19.39 0.61
C SER A 177 10.75 -19.67 1.41
N SER A 178 11.30 -20.88 1.30
CA SER A 178 12.56 -21.22 1.95
C SER A 178 13.75 -20.66 1.17
N LEU A 179 14.64 -19.95 1.84
CA LEU A 179 15.93 -19.50 1.32
C LEU A 179 17.04 -19.97 2.26
N MET A 180 17.80 -20.98 1.83
CA MET A 180 18.71 -21.75 2.70
C MET A 180 17.96 -22.27 3.94
N ASP A 181 18.37 -21.88 5.15
CA ASP A 181 17.81 -22.34 6.43
C ASP A 181 16.76 -21.37 7.01
N ARG A 182 16.34 -20.35 6.24
CA ARG A 182 15.39 -19.33 6.67
C ARG A 182 14.15 -19.31 5.79
N TYR A 183 13.05 -18.84 6.34
CA TYR A 183 11.80 -18.62 5.62
C TYR A 183 11.54 -17.12 5.43
N GLU A 184 11.01 -16.77 4.27
CA GLU A 184 10.62 -15.40 3.91
C GLU A 184 9.15 -15.38 3.48
N LEU A 185 8.45 -14.28 3.76
CA LEU A 185 7.14 -14.01 3.18
C LEU A 185 7.27 -13.87 1.66
N PHE A 186 6.33 -14.48 0.92
CA PHE A 186 6.36 -14.54 -0.52
C PHE A 186 5.05 -14.03 -1.14
N GLY A 187 5.10 -12.84 -1.74
CA GLY A 187 3.91 -12.22 -2.33
C GLY A 187 2.94 -11.64 -1.29
N PRO A 188 1.67 -11.43 -1.66
CA PRO A 188 0.68 -10.80 -0.78
C PRO A 188 0.37 -11.64 0.47
N TYR A 189 0.22 -10.97 1.60
CA TYR A 189 -0.20 -11.54 2.89
C TYR A 189 -1.24 -10.66 3.59
N THR A 190 -1.94 -11.21 4.57
CA THR A 190 -3.00 -10.52 5.34
C THR A 190 -2.99 -11.00 6.78
N PHE A 191 -3.12 -10.08 7.73
CA PHE A 191 -3.20 -10.40 9.15
C PHE A 191 -4.62 -10.18 9.71
N PHE A 192 -4.96 -10.95 10.73
CA PHE A 192 -6.19 -10.79 11.50
C PHE A 192 -5.86 -10.76 13.00
N GLY A 193 -6.58 -9.95 13.75
CA GLY A 193 -6.48 -9.92 15.21
C GLY A 193 -6.92 -11.24 15.85
N GLU A 194 -6.56 -11.42 17.12
CA GLU A 194 -6.83 -12.64 17.89
C GLU A 194 -8.32 -13.02 17.92
N LYS A 195 -9.23 -12.05 17.81
CA LYS A 195 -10.69 -12.28 17.84
C LYS A 195 -11.19 -13.26 16.77
N VAL A 196 -10.55 -13.30 15.59
CA VAL A 196 -10.92 -14.21 14.49
C VAL A 196 -10.44 -15.65 14.76
N ARG A 197 -9.43 -15.82 15.62
CA ARG A 197 -8.76 -17.10 15.89
C ARG A 197 -9.70 -18.19 16.35
N GLY A 198 -10.51 -17.93 17.38
CA GLY A 198 -11.42 -18.93 17.94
C GLY A 198 -12.42 -19.45 16.92
N LYS A 199 -13.02 -18.55 16.13
CA LYS A 199 -13.98 -18.92 15.08
C LYS A 199 -13.29 -19.68 13.93
N LEU A 200 -12.10 -19.24 13.52
CA LEU A 200 -11.34 -19.93 12.47
C LEU A 200 -10.93 -21.35 12.90
N GLN A 201 -10.50 -21.53 14.15
CA GLN A 201 -10.20 -22.85 14.70
C GLN A 201 -11.44 -23.76 14.70
N MET A 202 -12.62 -23.23 15.05
CA MET A 202 -13.87 -23.99 14.97
C MET A 202 -14.21 -24.37 13.53
N TYR A 203 -14.05 -23.43 12.58
CA TYR A 203 -14.26 -23.68 11.16
C TYR A 203 -13.32 -24.79 10.65
N LEU A 204 -12.01 -24.68 10.92
CA LEU A 204 -11.03 -25.68 10.51
C LEU A 204 -11.27 -27.05 11.15
N LYS A 205 -11.66 -27.10 12.45
CA LYS A 205 -12.06 -28.36 13.10
C LYS A 205 -13.27 -29.02 12.45
N LYS A 206 -14.22 -28.23 11.92
CA LYS A 206 -15.36 -28.76 11.17
C LYS A 206 -14.89 -29.36 9.84
N GLN A 207 -14.02 -28.66 9.11
CA GLN A 207 -13.44 -29.12 7.85
C GLN A 207 -12.56 -30.37 8.03
N GLN A 208 -11.86 -30.48 9.17
CA GLN A 208 -11.01 -31.63 9.50
C GLN A 208 -11.78 -32.96 9.61
N LYS A 209 -13.10 -32.92 9.79
CA LYS A 209 -13.94 -34.13 9.79
C LYS A 209 -14.13 -34.71 8.38
N GLU A 210 -14.02 -33.88 7.36
CA GLU A 210 -14.25 -34.24 5.96
C GLU A 210 -12.94 -34.33 5.16
N TRP A 211 -11.90 -33.61 5.59
CA TRP A 211 -10.61 -33.52 4.91
C TRP A 211 -9.44 -33.61 5.90
N GLU A 212 -8.37 -34.31 5.54
CA GLU A 212 -7.09 -34.07 6.21
C GLU A 212 -6.65 -32.64 5.88
N LEU A 213 -6.40 -31.82 6.90
CA LEU A 213 -5.89 -30.45 6.77
C LEU A 213 -4.40 -30.48 6.36
N ASN A 214 -4.09 -31.14 5.25
CA ASN A 214 -2.76 -31.31 4.71
C ASN A 214 -2.47 -30.21 3.67
N ARG A 215 -1.32 -30.29 3.01
CA ARG A 215 -0.91 -29.32 1.99
C ARG A 215 -1.90 -29.22 0.83
N GLU A 216 -2.47 -30.34 0.39
CA GLU A 216 -3.41 -30.37 -0.75
C GLU A 216 -4.71 -29.64 -0.41
N TYR A 217 -5.21 -29.82 0.82
CA TYR A 217 -6.36 -29.06 1.30
C TYR A 217 -6.13 -27.55 1.20
N TRP A 218 -5.01 -27.05 1.71
CA TRP A 218 -4.70 -25.62 1.70
C TRP A 218 -4.44 -25.07 0.30
N GLN A 219 -3.88 -25.87 -0.60
CA GLN A 219 -3.73 -25.49 -2.00
C GLN A 219 -5.07 -25.26 -2.69
N GLN A 220 -6.07 -26.09 -2.39
CA GLN A 220 -7.39 -26.01 -2.99
C GLN A 220 -8.30 -24.99 -2.29
N ASN A 221 -8.25 -24.93 -0.96
CA ASN A 221 -9.21 -24.21 -0.13
C ASN A 221 -8.63 -22.97 0.56
N GLY A 222 -7.32 -22.73 0.51
CA GLY A 222 -6.68 -21.65 1.27
C GLY A 222 -7.25 -20.26 0.97
N LEU A 223 -7.63 -20.00 -0.28
CA LEU A 223 -8.29 -18.74 -0.66
C LEU A 223 -9.70 -18.62 -0.07
N HIS A 224 -10.46 -19.71 -0.05
CA HIS A 224 -11.79 -19.74 0.55
C HIS A 224 -11.72 -19.55 2.07
N VAL A 225 -10.74 -20.16 2.73
CA VAL A 225 -10.50 -19.97 4.17
C VAL A 225 -10.16 -18.50 4.47
N LEU A 226 -9.36 -17.86 3.62
CA LEU A 226 -9.04 -16.43 3.72
C LEU A 226 -10.31 -15.58 3.55
N GLY A 227 -11.11 -15.80 2.52
CA GLY A 227 -12.35 -15.05 2.30
C GLY A 227 -13.34 -15.19 3.45
N TRP A 228 -13.51 -16.41 3.97
CA TRP A 228 -14.30 -16.66 5.16
C TRP A 228 -13.80 -15.86 6.37
N SER A 229 -12.47 -15.75 6.54
CA SER A 229 -11.86 -15.01 7.64
C SER A 229 -12.07 -13.50 7.53
N ILE A 230 -12.01 -12.95 6.30
CA ILE A 230 -12.32 -11.54 6.00
C ILE A 230 -13.76 -11.22 6.41
N GLU A 231 -14.72 -12.04 5.99
CA GLU A 231 -16.13 -11.86 6.32
C GLU A 231 -16.37 -11.87 7.83
N ARG A 232 -15.76 -12.83 8.54
CA ARG A 232 -15.91 -12.92 10.00
C ARG A 232 -15.30 -11.73 10.72
N ALA A 233 -14.18 -11.19 10.24
CA ALA A 233 -13.60 -9.98 10.79
C ALA A 233 -14.58 -8.80 10.65
N GLN A 234 -15.14 -8.60 9.46
CA GLN A 234 -16.12 -7.54 9.17
C GLN A 234 -17.44 -7.70 9.95
N GLU A 235 -17.91 -8.93 10.16
CA GLU A 235 -19.08 -9.20 11.00
C GLU A 235 -18.84 -8.81 12.47
N MET A 236 -17.62 -9.00 12.97
CA MET A 236 -17.28 -8.69 14.37
C MET A 236 -17.10 -7.19 14.58
N GLU A 237 -16.45 -6.50 13.65
CA GLU A 237 -16.35 -5.04 13.65
C GLU A 237 -17.75 -4.39 13.65
N ARG A 238 -18.68 -4.92 12.84
CA ARG A 238 -20.08 -4.44 12.80
C ARG A 238 -20.89 -4.73 14.07
N ARG A 239 -20.49 -5.70 14.90
CA ARG A 239 -21.17 -6.02 16.17
C ARG A 239 -20.62 -5.22 17.36
N GLU A 240 -19.37 -4.75 17.27
CA GLU A 240 -18.72 -3.97 18.32
C GLU A 240 -19.09 -2.46 18.25
N CYS A 241 -19.60 -1.99 17.11
CA CYS A 241 -20.27 -0.69 16.97
C CYS A 241 -21.79 -0.86 16.80
N PRO A 242 -22.62 -0.70 17.86
CA PRO A 242 -24.04 -0.50 17.65
C PRO A 242 -24.20 0.87 17.00
N LYS A 243 -24.62 0.90 15.73
CA LYS A 243 -25.00 2.15 15.04
C LYS A 243 -26.12 2.82 15.85
N THR A 244 -25.85 3.98 16.43
CA THR A 244 -26.89 4.93 16.85
C THR A 244 -27.64 5.34 15.59
N VAL A 245 -28.87 4.84 15.49
CA VAL A 245 -29.85 5.27 14.50
C VAL A 245 -30.41 6.58 15.02
N ASP A 246 -29.98 7.70 14.46
CA ASP A 246 -30.81 8.91 14.46
C ASP A 246 -31.41 9.08 13.07
N GLN A 247 -32.73 9.16 13.10
CA GLN A 247 -33.59 9.48 11.97
C GLN A 247 -33.41 10.95 11.62
N GLU A 248 -32.90 11.25 10.43
CA GLU A 248 -33.22 12.51 9.77
C GLU A 248 -33.70 12.21 8.34
N SER A 249 -35.03 12.20 8.23
CA SER A 249 -35.71 12.58 7.01
C SER A 249 -35.41 14.05 6.72
N GLN A 250 -34.71 14.36 5.62
CA GLN A 250 -35.16 15.31 4.60
C GLN A 250 -34.15 15.48 3.45
N SER A 251 -34.73 15.56 2.26
CA SER A 251 -34.20 16.09 1.00
C SER A 251 -33.18 15.26 0.22
N GLU A 252 -33.69 14.62 -0.82
CA GLU A 252 -32.99 14.26 -2.05
C GLU A 252 -32.25 15.51 -2.61
N ILE A 253 -30.96 15.66 -2.31
CA ILE A 253 -30.05 16.56 -3.02
C ILE A 253 -28.71 15.83 -3.26
N SER A 254 -28.58 15.30 -4.47
CA SER A 254 -27.36 14.87 -5.17
C SER A 254 -26.25 14.14 -4.38
N ASP A 255 -26.22 12.82 -4.52
CA ASP A 255 -25.20 11.86 -4.03
C ASP A 255 -23.77 12.03 -4.59
N LEU A 256 -23.40 13.21 -5.13
CA LEU A 256 -22.03 13.50 -5.60
C LEU A 256 -21.24 14.43 -4.66
N GLN A 257 -21.90 15.11 -3.72
CA GLN A 257 -21.24 16.02 -2.78
C GLN A 257 -20.68 15.31 -1.52
N ASN A 258 -21.13 14.08 -1.21
CA ASN A 258 -20.71 13.36 -0.01
C ASN A 258 -19.32 12.66 -0.11
N GLU A 259 -18.73 12.52 -1.31
CA GLU A 259 -17.37 11.97 -1.45
C GLU A 259 -16.25 13.03 -1.27
N TRP A 260 -16.59 14.33 -1.14
CA TRP A 260 -15.60 15.42 -1.04
C TRP A 260 -15.23 15.71 0.41
N ILE A 261 -13.93 15.66 0.74
CA ILE A 261 -13.46 15.97 2.10
C ILE A 261 -13.59 17.47 2.34
N HIS A 262 -14.58 17.87 3.13
CA HIS A 262 -14.76 19.25 3.58
C HIS A 262 -14.43 19.36 5.07
N LEU A 263 -13.51 20.25 5.43
CA LEU A 263 -13.36 20.73 6.81
C LEU A 263 -13.91 22.16 6.93
N PRO A 264 -14.65 22.48 8.00
CA PRO A 264 -15.10 23.85 8.24
C PRO A 264 -13.90 24.80 8.43
N THR A 265 -14.02 26.02 7.91
CA THR A 265 -13.05 27.11 8.10
C THR A 265 -13.48 27.99 9.27
N LEU A 266 -12.53 28.43 10.09
CA LEU A 266 -12.81 29.35 11.19
C LEU A 266 -12.91 30.80 10.68
N PRO A 267 -13.71 31.66 11.33
CA PRO A 267 -13.70 33.10 11.07
C PRO A 267 -12.30 33.70 11.33
N ASN A 268 -11.86 34.63 10.47
CA ASN A 268 -10.50 35.22 10.48
C ASN A 268 -10.02 35.78 11.84
N ALA A 269 -10.91 36.08 12.78
CA ALA A 269 -10.58 36.65 14.09
C ALA A 269 -9.91 35.67 15.07
N GLU A 270 -9.99 34.35 14.84
CA GLU A 270 -9.46 33.31 15.74
C GLU A 270 -8.23 32.56 15.18
N ALA A 271 -7.70 32.99 14.02
CA ALA A 271 -6.66 32.31 13.25
C ALA A 271 -5.23 32.54 13.78
N PHE A 272 -5.01 32.29 15.07
CA PHE A 272 -3.68 32.32 15.70
C PHE A 272 -3.32 30.92 16.19
N LEU A 273 -2.05 30.52 16.05
CA LEU A 273 -1.58 29.25 16.61
C LEU A 273 -1.52 29.32 18.14
N PRO A 274 -1.70 28.20 18.85
CA PRO A 274 -1.37 28.12 20.26
C PRO A 274 0.13 28.31 20.49
N ASP A 275 0.50 29.04 21.54
CA ASP A 275 1.91 29.34 21.89
C ASP A 275 2.76 28.06 22.03
N GLU A 276 2.19 27.00 22.60
CA GLU A 276 2.84 25.69 22.75
C GLU A 276 3.19 25.06 21.40
N VAL A 277 2.30 25.19 20.41
CA VAL A 277 2.49 24.65 19.06
C VAL A 277 3.53 25.47 18.32
N GLU A 278 3.52 26.79 18.51
CA GLU A 278 4.55 27.68 17.96
C GLU A 278 5.94 27.35 18.50
N GLN A 279 6.06 27.09 19.81
CA GLN A 279 7.31 26.62 20.43
C GLN A 279 7.79 25.28 19.84
N HIS A 280 6.90 24.33 19.56
CA HIS A 280 7.28 23.07 18.90
C HIS A 280 7.89 23.30 17.51
N PHE A 281 7.32 24.22 16.71
CA PHE A 281 7.88 24.56 15.40
C PHE A 281 9.26 25.22 15.50
N ASP A 282 9.46 26.08 16.50
CA ASP A 282 10.73 26.77 16.71
C ASP A 282 11.81 25.80 17.21
N LEU A 283 11.44 24.88 18.11
CA LEU A 283 12.34 23.83 18.60
C LEU A 283 12.76 22.90 17.47
N PHE A 284 11.82 22.43 16.64
CA PHE A 284 12.13 21.61 15.46
C PHE A 284 13.08 22.34 14.49
N GLN A 285 12.87 23.64 14.27
CA GLN A 285 13.77 24.41 13.41
C GLN A 285 15.18 24.52 14.02
N ALA A 286 15.29 24.74 15.33
CA ALA A 286 16.55 24.87 16.02
C ALA A 286 17.33 23.55 16.14
N THR A 287 16.65 22.42 16.35
CA THR A 287 17.26 21.11 16.61
C THR A 287 17.48 20.30 15.34
N PHE A 288 16.53 20.32 14.40
CA PHE A 288 16.54 19.50 13.20
C PHE A 288 16.94 20.30 11.95
N VAL A 289 16.27 21.42 11.68
CA VAL A 289 16.44 22.16 10.41
C VAL A 289 17.78 22.87 10.34
N LYS A 290 18.29 23.40 11.45
CA LYS A 290 19.58 24.11 11.54
C LYS A 290 20.78 23.31 11.03
N ASN A 291 20.70 21.97 11.05
CA ASN A 291 21.78 21.09 10.62
C ASN A 291 21.95 21.01 9.09
N PHE A 292 21.00 21.56 8.31
CA PHE A 292 21.05 21.55 6.85
C PHE A 292 21.66 22.84 6.26
N GLN A 293 21.96 22.83 4.96
CA GLN A 293 22.44 24.02 4.23
C GLN A 293 21.34 25.09 4.11
N SER A 294 21.71 26.38 4.01
CA SER A 294 20.78 27.53 4.01
C SER A 294 19.62 27.39 3.01
N LYS A 295 19.90 26.95 1.77
CA LYS A 295 18.85 26.72 0.75
C LYS A 295 17.87 25.62 1.15
N THR A 296 18.34 24.58 1.83
CA THR A 296 17.48 23.50 2.34
C THR A 296 16.67 23.99 3.53
N GLN A 297 17.24 24.82 4.41
CA GLN A 297 16.51 25.43 5.51
C GLN A 297 15.33 26.27 5.02
N GLU A 298 15.53 27.10 4.00
CA GLU A 298 14.46 27.91 3.38
C GLU A 298 13.28 27.05 2.88
N LEU A 299 13.57 25.88 2.28
CA LEU A 299 12.56 24.94 1.79
C LEU A 299 11.75 24.29 2.93
N TYR A 300 12.41 23.97 4.04
CA TYR A 300 11.76 23.47 5.25
C TYR A 300 10.88 24.54 5.86
N VAL A 301 11.43 25.75 6.10
CA VAL A 301 10.68 26.89 6.67
C VAL A 301 9.44 27.21 5.86
N ARG A 302 9.56 27.24 4.52
CA ARG A 302 8.39 27.46 3.65
C ARG A 302 7.32 26.38 3.82
N SER A 303 7.71 25.12 3.95
CA SER A 303 6.78 24.00 4.14
C SER A 303 6.12 24.04 5.52
N LEU A 304 6.87 24.42 6.55
CA LEU A 304 6.34 24.59 7.91
C LEU A 304 5.34 25.75 7.98
N ASN A 305 5.61 26.86 7.29
CA ASN A 305 4.68 28.00 7.24
C ASN A 305 3.34 27.63 6.59
N LEU A 306 3.35 26.80 5.53
CA LEU A 306 2.11 26.27 4.95
C LEU A 306 1.32 25.43 5.96
N LEU A 307 2.00 24.60 6.76
CA LEU A 307 1.32 23.85 7.82
C LEU A 307 0.77 24.79 8.91
N LYS A 308 1.52 25.83 9.29
CA LYS A 308 1.05 26.85 10.25
C LYS A 308 -0.21 27.54 9.74
N GLU A 309 -0.24 27.95 8.47
CA GLU A 309 -1.41 28.57 7.81
C GLU A 309 -2.63 27.63 7.79
N TYR A 310 -2.42 26.34 7.54
CA TYR A 310 -3.50 25.35 7.61
C TYR A 310 -4.07 25.23 9.03
N ILE A 311 -3.20 25.09 10.03
CA ILE A 311 -3.60 24.96 11.43
C ILE A 311 -4.34 26.20 11.89
N SER A 312 -3.82 27.39 11.58
CA SER A 312 -4.44 28.65 11.99
C SER A 312 -5.81 28.88 11.36
N SER A 313 -5.96 28.57 10.07
CA SER A 313 -7.23 28.77 9.35
C SER A 313 -8.35 27.79 9.72
N HIS A 314 -8.01 26.56 10.12
CA HIS A 314 -9.01 25.51 10.39
C HIS A 314 -9.21 25.19 11.89
N PHE A 315 -8.22 25.43 12.74
CA PHE A 315 -8.28 25.07 14.17
C PHE A 315 -7.97 26.25 15.10
N GLY A 316 -7.15 27.19 14.66
CA GLY A 316 -6.76 28.37 15.45
C GLY A 316 -6.19 27.98 16.81
N LYS A 317 -6.58 28.73 17.85
CA LYS A 317 -6.11 28.52 19.23
C LYS A 317 -6.58 27.22 19.88
N ARG A 318 -7.54 26.50 19.28
CA ARG A 318 -8.06 25.22 19.80
C ARG A 318 -7.25 24.02 19.30
N PHE A 319 -6.21 24.26 18.50
CA PHE A 319 -5.43 23.19 17.92
C PHE A 319 -4.64 22.40 18.97
N THR A 320 -4.71 21.08 18.88
CA THR A 320 -3.76 20.17 19.52
C THR A 320 -3.34 19.10 18.51
N TRP A 321 -2.13 18.55 18.63
CA TRP A 321 -1.62 17.53 17.70
C TRP A 321 -2.52 16.28 17.62
N SER A 322 -3.30 16.00 18.67
CA SER A 322 -4.27 14.90 18.70
C SER A 322 -5.42 15.03 17.68
N LEU A 323 -5.70 16.26 17.20
CA LEU A 323 -6.75 16.51 16.20
C LEU A 323 -6.35 16.05 14.79
N PHE A 324 -5.08 15.71 14.55
CA PHE A 324 -4.62 15.17 13.27
C PHE A 324 -5.01 13.70 13.11
N ASN A 325 -6.29 13.49 12.78
CA ASN A 325 -6.81 12.21 12.33
C ASN A 325 -6.65 12.02 10.81
N ARG A 326 -7.05 10.84 10.30
CA ARG A 326 -6.93 10.49 8.88
C ARG A 326 -7.65 11.49 7.96
N SER A 327 -8.83 11.97 8.36
CA SER A 327 -9.61 12.93 7.57
C SER A 327 -8.90 14.28 7.45
N VAL A 328 -8.40 14.81 8.58
CA VAL A 328 -7.67 16.09 8.61
C VAL A 328 -6.40 16.03 7.79
N LEU A 329 -5.64 14.93 7.86
CA LEU A 329 -4.42 14.74 7.09
C LEU A 329 -4.72 14.57 5.60
N SER A 330 -5.75 13.82 5.24
CA SER A 330 -6.18 13.68 3.84
C SER A 330 -6.69 15.00 3.26
N HIS A 331 -7.37 15.84 4.05
CA HIS A 331 -7.75 17.18 3.63
C HIS A 331 -6.53 18.08 3.44
N LEU A 332 -5.60 18.10 4.40
CA LEU A 332 -4.36 18.87 4.33
C LEU A 332 -3.56 18.55 3.06
N PHE A 333 -3.26 17.27 2.83
CA PHE A 333 -2.42 16.85 1.71
C PHE A 333 -3.17 16.80 0.39
N GLY A 334 -4.43 16.35 0.41
CA GLY A 334 -5.20 16.06 -0.78
C GLY A 334 -5.95 17.24 -1.34
N VAL A 335 -6.38 18.20 -0.51
CA VAL A 335 -7.23 19.32 -0.94
C VAL A 335 -6.55 20.65 -0.68
N TRP A 336 -6.29 20.97 0.59
CA TRP A 336 -5.81 22.30 0.98
C TRP A 336 -4.44 22.64 0.40
N TYR A 337 -3.51 21.68 0.42
CA TYR A 337 -2.19 21.88 -0.18
C TYR A 337 -2.25 22.07 -1.70
N VAL A 338 -3.19 21.42 -2.39
CA VAL A 338 -3.34 21.61 -3.84
C VAL A 338 -3.85 23.03 -4.15
N ASP A 339 -4.75 23.55 -3.32
CA ASP A 339 -5.32 24.89 -3.49
C ASP A 339 -4.36 26.02 -3.07
N ASN A 340 -3.63 25.85 -1.96
CA ASN A 340 -2.83 26.91 -1.34
C ASN A 340 -1.32 26.70 -1.44
N GLY A 341 -0.89 25.44 -1.57
CA GLY A 341 0.50 25.08 -1.79
C GLY A 341 0.93 25.53 -3.18
N LYS A 342 1.56 26.71 -3.25
CA LYS A 342 2.13 27.33 -4.47
C LYS A 342 3.28 26.53 -5.10
N GLY A 343 3.14 25.23 -5.28
CA GLY A 343 4.20 24.29 -5.59
C GLY A 343 3.82 23.26 -6.66
N GLY A 344 4.82 22.83 -7.45
CA GLY A 344 4.69 21.72 -8.39
C GLY A 344 5.22 20.41 -7.82
N ILE A 345 5.53 19.45 -8.69
CA ILE A 345 5.96 18.08 -8.37
C ILE A 345 7.10 18.02 -7.33
N VAL A 346 8.08 18.92 -7.44
CA VAL A 346 9.25 18.94 -6.53
C VAL A 346 8.86 19.51 -5.16
N GLN A 347 8.08 20.58 -5.14
CA GLN A 347 7.65 21.24 -3.91
C GLN A 347 6.71 20.35 -3.09
N SER A 348 5.83 19.58 -3.74
CA SER A 348 4.96 18.63 -3.03
C SER A 348 5.75 17.53 -2.34
N ARG A 349 6.81 17.00 -2.98
CA ARG A 349 7.74 16.04 -2.36
C ARG A 349 8.49 16.64 -1.17
N ILE A 350 8.98 17.87 -1.31
CA ILE A 350 9.66 18.60 -0.23
C ILE A 350 8.72 18.82 0.96
N PHE A 351 7.49 19.25 0.68
CA PHE A 351 6.47 19.47 1.71
C PHE A 351 6.17 18.19 2.48
N LEU A 352 5.86 17.09 1.78
CA LEU A 352 5.58 15.80 2.40
C LEU A 352 6.76 15.29 3.24
N ASN A 353 7.99 15.41 2.74
CA ASN A 353 9.18 14.98 3.48
C ASN A 353 9.47 15.86 4.70
N THR A 354 9.22 17.17 4.59
CA THR A 354 9.35 18.09 5.72
C THR A 354 8.38 17.71 6.84
N LEU A 355 7.11 17.44 6.49
CA LEU A 355 6.10 17.05 7.46
C LEU A 355 6.34 15.66 8.04
N LYS A 356 6.87 14.71 7.25
CA LYS A 356 7.36 13.45 7.78
C LYS A 356 8.44 13.67 8.84
N GLY A 357 9.43 14.51 8.57
CA GLY A 357 10.50 14.83 9.54
C GLY A 357 9.95 15.47 10.81
N LEU A 358 9.05 16.45 10.67
CA LEU A 358 8.38 17.09 11.80
C LEU A 358 7.59 16.09 12.64
N PHE A 359 6.76 15.24 12.03
CA PHE A 359 5.91 14.30 12.75
C PHE A 359 6.70 13.15 13.38
N GLN A 360 7.82 12.74 12.78
CA GLN A 360 8.77 11.82 13.41
C GLN A 360 9.38 12.48 14.66
N TRP A 361 9.84 13.72 14.54
CA TRP A 361 10.42 14.46 15.65
C TRP A 361 9.42 14.67 16.80
N ILE A 362 8.17 15.05 16.51
CA ILE A 362 7.10 15.19 17.52
C ILE A 362 6.88 13.89 18.30
N ARG A 363 6.91 12.74 17.62
CA ARG A 363 6.80 11.43 18.26
C ARG A 363 8.04 11.11 19.10
N ASP A 364 9.23 11.34 18.56
CA ASP A 364 10.51 11.01 19.20
C ASP A 364 10.74 11.87 20.46
N GLU A 365 10.25 13.11 20.49
CA GLU A 365 10.23 13.98 21.69
C GLU A 365 9.06 13.64 22.66
N GLY A 366 8.21 12.67 22.32
CA GLY A 366 7.10 12.23 23.18
C GLY A 366 5.94 13.22 23.29
N ILE A 367 5.81 14.18 22.36
CA ILE A 367 4.78 15.24 22.39
C ILE A 367 3.38 14.66 22.06
N CYS A 368 3.28 13.83 21.01
CA CYS A 368 2.02 13.17 20.62
C CYS A 368 2.29 12.00 19.65
N ASP A 369 1.62 10.86 19.84
CA ASP A 369 1.73 9.70 18.94
C ASP A 369 0.55 9.59 17.97
N PHE A 370 0.53 10.45 16.95
CA PHE A 370 -0.37 10.31 15.79
C PHE A 370 0.35 9.77 14.55
N TYR A 371 1.61 9.34 14.71
CA TYR A 371 2.45 8.91 13.60
C TYR A 371 1.91 7.63 12.91
N SER A 372 1.24 6.77 13.68
CA SER A 372 0.50 5.59 13.21
C SER A 372 -0.63 5.98 12.25
N THR A 373 -1.36 7.06 12.54
CA THR A 373 -2.42 7.63 11.68
C THR A 373 -1.85 8.34 10.46
N PHE A 374 -0.71 9.00 10.60
CA PHE A 374 -0.04 9.71 9.51
C PHE A 374 0.56 8.78 8.45
N THR A 375 1.19 7.68 8.86
CA THR A 375 1.92 6.76 7.98
C THR A 375 1.10 6.29 6.76
N PRO A 376 -0.13 5.76 6.91
CA PRO A 376 -0.92 5.30 5.76
C PRO A 376 -1.27 6.44 4.79
N VAL A 377 -1.64 7.62 5.31
CA VAL A 377 -1.96 8.80 4.48
C VAL A 377 -0.71 9.29 3.73
N TYR A 378 0.45 9.31 4.38
CA TYR A 378 1.71 9.70 3.76
C TYR A 378 2.13 8.77 2.63
N LEU A 379 2.02 7.44 2.83
CA LEU A 379 2.38 6.46 1.81
C LEU A 379 1.51 6.57 0.56
N GLU A 380 0.25 6.96 0.72
CA GLU A 380 -0.64 7.24 -0.41
C GLU A 380 -0.29 8.59 -1.07
N CYS A 381 -0.09 9.65 -0.27
CA CYS A 381 0.17 10.99 -0.77
C CYS A 381 1.54 11.14 -1.48
N ILE A 382 2.58 10.42 -1.06
CA ILE A 382 3.93 10.53 -1.65
C ILE A 382 3.94 10.12 -3.13
N GLN A 383 3.00 9.27 -3.53
CA GLN A 383 2.81 8.87 -4.92
C GLN A 383 1.75 9.74 -5.60
N MET A 384 0.58 9.89 -4.97
CA MET A 384 -0.59 10.49 -5.60
C MET A 384 -0.50 12.00 -5.76
N LEU A 385 0.06 12.72 -4.79
CA LEU A 385 0.09 14.19 -4.83
C LEU A 385 1.00 14.74 -5.95
N PRO A 386 2.25 14.25 -6.12
CA PRO A 386 3.05 14.64 -7.28
C PRO A 386 2.40 14.28 -8.62
N LEU A 387 1.75 13.11 -8.68
CA LEU A 387 1.07 12.63 -9.88
C LEU A 387 -0.11 13.52 -10.28
N SER A 388 -0.87 14.04 -9.31
CA SER A 388 -1.95 14.99 -9.58
C SER A 388 -1.47 16.27 -10.26
N TYR A 389 -0.27 16.77 -9.91
CA TYR A 389 0.32 17.92 -10.61
C TYR A 389 0.76 17.59 -12.04
N GLU A 390 1.30 16.38 -12.26
CA GLU A 390 1.65 15.88 -13.60
C GLU A 390 0.40 15.77 -14.49
N VAL A 391 -0.70 15.23 -13.95
CA VAL A 391 -1.99 15.13 -14.62
C VAL A 391 -2.53 16.51 -14.96
N LYS A 392 -2.51 17.46 -14.01
CA LYS A 392 -2.93 18.84 -14.27
C LYS A 392 -2.14 19.47 -15.42
N GLN A 393 -0.81 19.36 -15.38
CA GLN A 393 0.05 19.94 -16.41
C GLN A 393 -0.27 19.38 -17.80
N TRP A 394 -0.35 18.07 -17.93
CA TRP A 394 -0.63 17.42 -19.19
C TRP A 394 -2.05 17.70 -19.71
N LEU A 395 -3.07 17.79 -18.83
CA LEU A 395 -4.43 18.17 -19.24
C LEU A 395 -4.48 19.59 -19.79
N CYS A 396 -3.77 20.54 -19.16
CA CYS A 396 -3.63 21.90 -19.68
C CYS A 396 -2.94 21.94 -21.05
N GLU A 397 -1.94 21.08 -21.28
CA GLU A 397 -1.16 21.02 -22.52
C GLU A 397 -1.92 20.32 -23.67
N ASN A 398 -2.78 19.33 -23.37
CA ASN A 398 -3.32 18.41 -24.38
C ASN A 398 -4.84 18.48 -24.59
N CYS A 399 -5.60 19.16 -23.72
CA CYS A 399 -7.06 19.19 -23.75
C CYS A 399 -7.68 20.56 -24.11
N GLY A 400 -6.90 21.53 -24.61
CA GLY A 400 -7.42 22.84 -25.02
C GLY A 400 -7.89 22.88 -26.49
N LEU A 401 -9.13 23.29 -26.73
CA LEU A 401 -9.60 23.72 -28.07
C LEU A 401 -10.49 24.96 -28.00
N GLN A 402 -10.39 25.72 -29.09
CA GLN A 402 -10.75 27.12 -29.32
C GLN A 402 -12.26 27.42 -29.27
N ASP A 403 -12.55 28.64 -28.80
CA ASP A 403 -13.76 29.44 -29.00
C ASP A 403 -14.97 28.71 -29.60
N HIS A 404 -15.93 28.27 -28.78
CA HIS A 404 -17.33 28.23 -29.19
C HIS A 404 -18.26 28.44 -27.98
N SER A 405 -19.15 29.43 -28.12
CA SER A 405 -20.22 29.82 -27.21
C SER A 405 -21.17 28.65 -26.88
N ILE A 406 -20.90 27.92 -25.80
CA ILE A 406 -21.69 26.76 -25.35
C ILE A 406 -21.78 26.79 -23.83
N SER A 407 -22.90 26.31 -23.27
CA SER A 407 -23.13 26.16 -21.83
C SER A 407 -21.94 25.47 -21.16
N THR A 408 -21.32 26.14 -20.19
CA THR A 408 -20.20 25.62 -19.42
C THR A 408 -20.69 25.23 -18.03
N ASP A 409 -20.42 23.99 -17.62
CA ASP A 409 -20.64 23.56 -16.25
C ASP A 409 -19.31 23.66 -15.49
N SER A 410 -19.29 24.47 -14.44
CA SER A 410 -18.17 24.54 -13.49
C SER A 410 -18.44 23.64 -12.30
N GLY A 411 -17.45 22.86 -11.89
CA GLY A 411 -17.59 22.01 -10.73
C GLY A 411 -16.38 21.15 -10.48
N VAL A 412 -16.57 20.13 -9.65
CA VAL A 412 -15.57 19.09 -9.48
C VAL A 412 -16.07 17.75 -9.99
N PHE A 413 -15.21 17.08 -10.75
CA PHE A 413 -15.53 15.89 -11.51
C PHE A 413 -14.53 14.78 -11.22
N LYS A 414 -14.96 13.52 -11.29
CA LYS A 414 -14.07 12.37 -11.08
C LYS A 414 -13.45 11.94 -12.41
N LEU A 415 -12.13 11.95 -12.50
CA LEU A 415 -11.36 11.53 -13.67
C LEU A 415 -10.88 10.09 -13.49
N SER A 416 -11.13 9.25 -14.50
CA SER A 416 -10.57 7.90 -14.60
C SER A 416 -9.77 7.79 -15.89
N VAL A 417 -8.53 7.33 -15.77
CA VAL A 417 -7.63 7.10 -16.89
C VAL A 417 -7.54 5.59 -17.14
N SER A 418 -7.66 5.16 -18.39
CA SER A 418 -7.47 3.76 -18.79
C SER A 418 -6.61 3.69 -20.05
N SER A 419 -6.14 2.48 -20.38
CA SER A 419 -5.27 2.26 -21.55
C SER A 419 -5.95 2.54 -22.89
N VAL A 420 -7.28 2.66 -22.89
CA VAL A 420 -8.09 2.81 -24.10
C VAL A 420 -8.78 4.17 -24.17
N LYS A 421 -9.33 4.68 -23.05
CA LYS A 421 -10.07 5.97 -23.01
C LYS A 421 -9.94 6.66 -21.65
N THR A 422 -9.83 7.99 -21.65
CA THR A 422 -10.03 8.83 -20.46
C THR A 422 -11.51 9.15 -20.32
N ARG A 423 -12.07 9.01 -19.12
CA ARG A 423 -13.48 9.29 -18.84
C ARG A 423 -13.64 10.21 -17.65
N LEU A 424 -14.66 11.05 -17.69
CA LEU A 424 -15.04 11.96 -16.63
C LEU A 424 -16.44 11.57 -16.10
N LYS A 425 -16.60 11.49 -14.77
CA LYS A 425 -17.91 11.27 -14.14
C LYS A 425 -18.64 12.62 -14.03
N VAL A 426 -19.77 12.75 -14.72
CA VAL A 426 -20.65 13.93 -14.68
C VAL A 426 -22.08 13.46 -14.39
N LYS A 427 -22.71 13.96 -13.32
CA LYS A 427 -24.10 13.63 -12.92
C LYS A 427 -24.38 12.11 -12.97
N ASP A 428 -23.48 11.33 -12.38
CA ASP A 428 -23.46 9.85 -12.31
C ASP A 428 -23.24 9.06 -13.60
N GLN A 429 -22.89 9.72 -14.70
CA GLN A 429 -22.51 9.04 -15.94
C GLN A 429 -21.03 9.22 -16.25
N TRP A 430 -20.38 8.14 -16.69
CA TRP A 430 -19.00 8.18 -17.18
C TRP A 430 -18.99 8.53 -18.67
N ILE A 431 -18.63 9.77 -18.97
CA ILE A 431 -18.62 10.30 -20.34
C ILE A 431 -17.16 10.32 -20.84
N PRO A 432 -16.87 9.89 -22.08
CA PRO A 432 -15.52 9.96 -22.63
C PRO A 432 -15.04 11.42 -22.72
N LEU A 433 -13.79 11.64 -22.30
CA LEU A 433 -13.10 12.91 -22.44
C LEU A 433 -12.40 12.94 -23.80
N GLN A 434 -12.65 13.99 -24.60
CA GLN A 434 -11.89 14.24 -25.82
C GLN A 434 -10.48 14.70 -25.44
N ALA A 435 -9.51 13.81 -25.54
CA ALA A 435 -8.09 14.12 -25.41
C ALA A 435 -7.37 13.74 -26.70
N SER A 436 -6.40 14.55 -27.13
CA SER A 436 -5.54 14.17 -28.24
C SER A 436 -4.76 12.91 -27.85
N VAL A 437 -4.93 11.82 -28.62
CA VAL A 437 -4.53 10.44 -28.28
C VAL A 437 -3.00 10.24 -28.31
N ARG A 438 -2.19 11.30 -28.37
CA ARG A 438 -0.72 11.18 -28.34
C ARG A 438 -0.24 11.01 -26.89
N GLY A 439 -0.22 9.76 -26.45
CA GLY A 439 0.60 9.29 -25.33
C GLY A 439 0.07 9.69 -23.95
N LEU A 440 -0.94 8.96 -23.46
CA LEU A 440 -1.23 8.94 -22.03
C LEU A 440 -0.04 8.31 -21.29
N PRO A 441 0.52 8.97 -20.26
CA PRO A 441 1.56 8.37 -19.45
C PRO A 441 1.05 7.08 -18.79
N THR A 442 1.83 5.99 -18.89
CA THR A 442 1.46 4.68 -18.32
C THR A 442 1.33 4.71 -16.80
N THR A 443 1.94 5.70 -16.15
CA THR A 443 1.88 5.98 -14.71
C THR A 443 0.48 6.32 -14.20
N TRP A 444 -0.48 6.62 -15.08
CA TRP A 444 -1.84 7.05 -14.69
C TRP A 444 -2.88 5.94 -14.74
N LEU A 445 -2.56 4.80 -15.37
CA LEU A 445 -3.52 3.77 -15.79
C LEU A 445 -4.28 3.09 -14.64
N ASP A 446 -3.79 3.21 -13.41
CA ASP A 446 -4.34 2.59 -12.20
C ASP A 446 -4.89 3.59 -11.17
N HIS A 447 -4.90 4.89 -11.51
CA HIS A 447 -5.22 5.97 -10.56
C HIS A 447 -6.46 6.78 -10.96
N ARG A 448 -7.23 7.21 -9.96
CA ARG A 448 -8.34 8.16 -10.10
C ARG A 448 -7.94 9.51 -9.53
N PHE A 449 -8.48 10.56 -10.12
CA PHE A 449 -8.23 11.93 -9.69
C PHE A 449 -9.54 12.71 -9.60
N TRP A 450 -9.57 13.73 -8.77
CA TRP A 450 -10.62 14.73 -8.79
C TRP A 450 -10.15 15.91 -9.62
N LEU A 451 -10.96 16.38 -10.55
CA LEU A 451 -10.65 17.47 -11.44
C LEU A 451 -11.62 18.62 -11.21
N LYS A 452 -11.11 19.75 -10.72
CA LYS A 452 -11.85 21.00 -10.60
C LYS A 452 -11.57 21.86 -11.82
N GLY A 453 -12.64 22.29 -12.46
CA GLY A 453 -12.54 23.07 -13.69
C GLY A 453 -13.88 23.30 -14.36
N LYS A 454 -13.80 23.74 -15.61
CA LYS A 454 -14.95 24.01 -16.47
C LYS A 454 -14.99 22.98 -17.59
N ILE A 455 -16.14 22.37 -17.79
CA ILE A 455 -16.38 21.39 -18.85
C ILE A 455 -17.48 21.87 -19.80
N SER A 456 -17.41 21.40 -21.04
CA SER A 456 -18.48 21.50 -22.02
C SER A 456 -18.81 20.10 -22.54
N ILE A 457 -20.09 19.79 -22.72
CA ILE A 457 -20.56 18.49 -23.20
C ILE A 457 -21.15 18.68 -24.59
N GLN A 458 -20.61 17.97 -25.59
CA GLN A 458 -21.15 17.94 -26.94
C GLN A 458 -21.29 16.48 -27.39
N SER A 459 -22.45 16.09 -27.91
CA SER A 459 -22.68 14.78 -28.54
C SER A 459 -22.11 13.59 -27.74
N GLN A 460 -22.39 13.54 -26.42
CA GLN A 460 -21.90 12.50 -25.48
C GLN A 460 -20.37 12.44 -25.30
N THR A 461 -19.65 13.53 -25.56
CA THR A 461 -18.22 13.69 -25.30
C THR A 461 -17.98 14.93 -24.45
N VAL A 462 -17.06 14.84 -23.47
CA VAL A 462 -16.67 15.96 -22.62
C VAL A 462 -15.44 16.64 -23.19
N TYR A 463 -15.47 17.97 -23.18
CA TYR A 463 -14.36 18.85 -23.53
C TYR A 463 -13.97 19.65 -22.27
N LEU A 464 -12.67 19.70 -21.96
CA LEU A 464 -12.16 20.53 -20.88
C LEU A 464 -11.96 21.95 -21.39
N VAL A 465 -12.66 22.91 -20.78
CA VAL A 465 -12.55 24.34 -21.11
C VAL A 465 -11.48 24.99 -20.24
N ALA A 466 -11.42 24.62 -18.96
CA ALA A 466 -10.38 25.08 -18.04
C ALA A 466 -10.13 24.03 -16.96
N VAL A 467 -8.87 23.85 -16.56
CA VAL A 467 -8.46 22.99 -15.44
C VAL A 467 -7.87 23.88 -14.36
N GLU A 468 -8.60 24.03 -13.25
CA GLU A 468 -8.18 24.85 -12.11
C GLU A 468 -7.27 24.05 -11.18
N ALA A 469 -7.66 22.82 -10.84
CA ALA A 469 -6.90 21.93 -9.97
C ALA A 469 -7.19 20.47 -10.26
N VAL A 470 -6.21 19.62 -9.96
CA VAL A 470 -6.36 18.16 -9.94
C VAL A 470 -5.93 17.69 -8.56
N TYR A 471 -6.81 16.98 -7.88
CA TYR A 471 -6.60 16.47 -6.53
C TYR A 471 -6.44 14.95 -6.55
N PRO A 472 -5.57 14.40 -5.68
CA PRO A 472 -5.45 12.96 -5.52
C PRO A 472 -6.76 12.37 -4.98
N CYS A 473 -7.19 11.23 -5.53
CA CYS A 473 -8.28 10.44 -4.93
C CYS A 473 -7.70 9.60 -3.79
N LEU A 474 -7.59 10.19 -2.60
CA LEU A 474 -7.12 9.47 -1.41
C LEU A 474 -8.21 8.52 -0.91
N SER A 475 -7.78 7.35 -0.43
CA SER A 475 -8.62 6.40 0.28
C SER A 475 -8.99 6.94 1.66
N VAL A 476 -9.83 7.97 1.72
CA VAL A 476 -10.56 8.25 2.96
C VAL A 476 -11.63 7.18 3.02
N SER A 477 -11.31 6.03 3.62
CA SER A 477 -12.34 5.06 3.94
C SER A 477 -13.34 5.76 4.82
N GLU A 478 -14.55 5.91 4.30
CA GLU A 478 -15.79 5.90 5.06
C GLU A 478 -15.66 4.78 6.10
N GLU A 479 -15.35 5.16 7.34
CA GLU A 479 -15.76 4.39 8.50
C GLU A 479 -17.28 4.58 8.60
N LEU A 480 -18.05 3.68 7.99
CA LEU A 480 -19.48 3.52 8.26
C LEU A 480 -19.93 2.06 8.19
#